data_AF-A0A1C4I4W9-F1
#
_entry.id   AF-A0A1C4I4W9-F1
#
_cell.length_a   1.000
_cell.length_b   1.000
_cell.length_c   1.000
_cell.angle_alpha   90.00
_cell.angle_beta   90.00
_cell.angle_gamma   90.00
#
_symmetry.space_group_name_H-M   'P 1'
#
loop_
_entity.id
_entity.type
_entity.pdbx_description
1 polymer ?
#
loop_
_entity_poly.entity_id
_entity_poly.type
_entity_poly.pdbx_seq_one_letter_code
_entity_poly.pdbx_strand_id
1 'polypeptide(L)'
;MVYVGVGAGARQGGGLRGRLRRYTSGKALASGLGEGIFDRALADREWLRERLAEVESGRPMRAVEWGRAALVWANLHVCWALTDDRVEALSLERRVLAVQGAEWWNRAGHGGH
;
A
#
# COMPACT_ATOMS: atom_id res chain seq x y z
N MET A 1 5.75 10.59 0.24
CA MET A 1 5.26 9.46 1.06
C MET A 1 5.77 8.13 0.51
N VAL A 2 6.31 7.24 1.36
CA VAL A 2 7.04 6.04 0.90
C VAL A 2 6.68 4.80 1.72
N TYR A 3 6.45 3.66 1.06
CA TYR A 3 6.31 2.35 1.69
C TYR A 3 7.45 1.43 1.24
N VAL A 4 8.09 0.75 2.18
CA VAL A 4 9.19 -0.19 1.94
C VAL A 4 8.80 -1.59 2.40
N GLY A 5 9.27 -2.62 1.72
CA GLY A 5 9.05 -3.98 2.17
C GLY A 5 9.97 -4.98 1.49
N VAL A 6 10.44 -5.97 2.23
CA VAL A 6 11.18 -7.09 1.66
C VAL A 6 10.30 -8.08 0.90
N GLY A 7 10.85 -8.59 -0.20
CA GLY A 7 10.22 -9.60 -1.00
C GLY A 7 10.10 -10.98 -0.31
N ALA A 8 8.90 -11.58 -0.18
CA ALA A 8 8.81 -13.05 -0.26
C ALA A 8 9.38 -13.47 -1.62
N GLY A 9 10.43 -14.29 -1.65
CA GLY A 9 11.16 -14.63 -2.86
C GLY A 9 10.30 -15.29 -3.94
N ALA A 10 10.89 -15.54 -5.11
CA ALA A 10 10.22 -16.09 -6.30
C ALA A 10 9.36 -17.35 -6.04
N ARG A 11 9.64 -18.08 -4.95
CA ARG A 11 8.95 -19.34 -4.55
C ARG A 11 7.53 -19.17 -4.02
N GLN A 12 7.06 -17.97 -3.68
CA GLN A 12 5.64 -17.74 -3.33
C GLN A 12 4.98 -16.76 -4.32
N GLY A 13 4.76 -17.26 -5.54
CA GLY A 13 3.70 -16.78 -6.44
C GLY A 13 3.79 -15.31 -6.86
N GLY A 14 4.72 -14.99 -7.75
CA GLY A 14 4.60 -13.82 -8.65
C GLY A 14 5.46 -12.59 -8.32
N GLY A 15 6.33 -12.65 -7.30
CA GLY A 15 7.27 -11.57 -6.99
C GLY A 15 6.57 -10.24 -6.68
N LEU A 16 7.14 -9.12 -7.15
CA LEU A 16 6.54 -7.79 -7.00
C LEU A 16 5.19 -7.68 -7.73
N ARG A 17 5.10 -8.19 -8.96
CA ARG A 17 3.87 -8.17 -9.77
C ARG A 17 2.73 -8.92 -9.09
N GLY A 18 3.01 -10.08 -8.49
CA GLY A 18 2.03 -10.86 -7.73
C GLY A 18 1.50 -10.11 -6.51
N ARG A 19 2.38 -9.37 -5.81
CA ARG A 19 1.98 -8.50 -4.71
C ARG A 19 1.14 -7.31 -5.16
N LEU A 20 1.56 -6.61 -6.21
CA LEU A 20 0.80 -5.50 -6.78
C LEU A 20 -0.59 -5.98 -7.23
N ARG A 21 -0.67 -7.17 -7.84
CA ARG A 21 -1.96 -7.80 -8.22
C ARG A 21 -2.89 -8.00 -7.03
N ARG A 22 -2.37 -8.30 -5.83
CA ARG A 22 -3.19 -8.44 -4.63
C ARG A 22 -3.83 -7.11 -4.24
N TYR A 23 -3.06 -6.01 -4.30
CA TYR A 23 -3.58 -4.66 -4.06
C TYR A 23 -4.59 -4.24 -5.13
N THR A 24 -4.24 -4.36 -6.41
CA THR A 24 -5.15 -3.96 -7.51
C THR A 24 -6.43 -4.81 -7.59
N SER A 25 -6.42 -6.02 -7.04
CA SER A 25 -7.65 -6.81 -6.90
C SER A 25 -8.67 -6.20 -5.93
N GLY A 26 -8.24 -5.29 -5.05
CA GLY A 26 -9.02 -4.66 -3.97
C GLY A 26 -9.21 -5.56 -2.74
N LYS A 27 -8.61 -6.76 -2.71
CA LYS A 27 -8.74 -7.73 -1.61
C LYS A 27 -7.74 -7.53 -0.46
N ALA A 28 -6.73 -6.68 -0.64
CA ALA A 28 -5.72 -6.36 0.39
C ALA A 28 -6.03 -5.08 1.19
N LEU A 29 -7.29 -4.63 1.17
CA LEU A 29 -7.76 -3.43 1.85
C LEU A 29 -7.46 -3.37 3.35
N ALA A 30 -7.41 -4.52 4.02
CA ALA A 30 -7.17 -4.62 5.47
C ALA A 30 -5.75 -5.13 5.81
N SER A 31 -4.75 -4.85 4.96
CA SER A 31 -3.37 -5.27 5.26
C SER A 31 -2.28 -4.35 4.71
N GLY A 32 -1.30 -4.03 5.56
CA GLY A 32 -0.05 -3.37 5.18
C GLY A 32 -0.29 -2.08 4.39
N LEU A 33 0.30 -2.01 3.19
CA LEU A 33 0.13 -0.88 2.27
C LEU A 33 -1.34 -0.58 1.92
N GLY A 34 -2.18 -1.60 1.75
CA GLY A 34 -3.56 -1.42 1.30
C GLY A 34 -4.42 -0.72 2.34
N GLU A 35 -4.25 -1.10 3.60
CA GLU A 35 -4.91 -0.45 4.75
C GLU A 35 -4.39 0.97 4.94
N GLY A 36 -3.06 1.16 4.93
CA GLY A 36 -2.46 2.48 5.10
C GLY A 36 -2.85 3.48 4.01
N ILE A 37 -3.12 3.01 2.78
CA ILE A 37 -3.68 3.84 1.69
C ILE A 37 -5.14 4.16 1.95
N PHE A 38 -5.92 3.15 2.33
CA PHE A 38 -7.35 3.32 2.51
C PHE A 38 -7.66 4.28 3.67
N ASP A 39 -6.98 4.16 4.80
CA ASP A 39 -7.11 5.08 5.94
C ASP A 39 -6.82 6.53 5.54
N ARG A 40 -5.80 6.74 4.69
CA ARG A 40 -5.44 8.09 4.23
C ARG A 40 -6.44 8.64 3.23
N ALA A 41 -6.96 7.82 2.32
CA ALA A 41 -8.04 8.22 1.43
C ALA A 41 -9.30 8.59 2.22
N LEU A 42 -9.63 7.83 3.27
CA LEU A 42 -10.73 8.15 4.19
C LEU A 42 -10.48 9.43 5.01
N ALA A 43 -9.23 9.83 5.22
CA ALA A 43 -8.89 11.09 5.87
C ALA A 43 -8.90 12.29 4.89
N ASP A 44 -8.97 12.06 3.58
CA ASP A 44 -9.05 13.11 2.56
C ASP A 44 -10.51 13.54 2.34
N ARG A 45 -10.79 14.80 2.70
CA ARG A 45 -12.13 15.38 2.60
C ARG A 45 -12.65 15.44 1.16
N GLU A 46 -11.80 15.83 0.21
CA GLU A 46 -12.24 15.97 -1.18
C GLU A 46 -12.51 14.60 -1.78
N TRP A 47 -11.62 13.63 -1.50
CA TRP A 47 -11.85 12.25 -1.93
C TRP A 47 -13.16 11.69 -1.38
N LEU A 48 -13.46 11.90 -0.08
CA LEU A 48 -14.72 11.47 0.53
C LEU A 48 -15.95 12.15 -0.08
N ARG A 49 -15.88 13.44 -0.42
CA ARG A 49 -17.00 14.15 -1.06
C ARG A 49 -17.37 13.52 -2.41
N GLU A 50 -16.39 13.15 -3.21
CA GLU A 50 -16.66 12.45 -4.47
C GLU A 50 -17.34 11.09 -4.22
N ARG A 51 -16.91 10.34 -3.19
CA ARG A 51 -17.53 9.05 -2.85
C ARG A 51 -18.97 9.22 -2.35
N LEU A 52 -19.23 10.28 -1.59
CA LEU A 52 -20.58 10.64 -1.16
C LEU A 52 -21.46 10.97 -2.37
N ALA A 53 -20.98 11.78 -3.32
CA ALA A 53 -21.72 12.12 -4.53
C ALA A 53 -22.09 10.88 -5.36
N GLU A 54 -21.20 9.88 -5.45
CA GLU A 54 -21.53 8.60 -6.11
C GLU A 54 -22.69 7.88 -5.42
N VAL A 55 -22.70 7.83 -4.08
CA VAL A 55 -23.80 7.23 -3.30
C VAL A 55 -25.10 8.01 -3.52
N GLU A 56 -25.07 9.34 -3.44
CA GLU A 56 -26.22 10.21 -3.65
C GLU A 56 -26.78 10.10 -5.08
N SER A 57 -25.92 9.83 -6.07
CA SER A 57 -26.32 9.59 -7.46
C SER A 57 -26.93 8.21 -7.71
N GLY A 58 -27.07 7.37 -6.68
CA GLY A 58 -27.58 6.01 -6.81
C GLY A 58 -26.57 5.02 -7.39
N ARG A 59 -25.27 5.34 -7.34
CA ARG A 59 -24.16 4.49 -7.81
C ARG A 59 -23.24 4.07 -6.67
N PRO A 60 -23.76 3.41 -5.61
CA PRO A 60 -22.93 2.97 -4.50
C PRO A 60 -21.92 1.92 -4.97
N MET A 61 -20.66 2.13 -4.61
CA MET A 61 -19.59 1.17 -4.87
C MET A 61 -19.46 0.12 -3.77
N ARG A 62 -19.02 -1.08 -4.12
CA ARG A 62 -18.63 -2.13 -3.18
C ARG A 62 -17.35 -1.76 -2.45
N ALA A 63 -17.12 -2.33 -1.28
CA ALA A 63 -15.90 -2.12 -0.50
C ALA A 63 -14.60 -2.35 -1.31
N VAL A 64 -14.56 -3.42 -2.12
CA VAL A 64 -13.40 -3.73 -2.99
C VAL A 64 -13.13 -2.61 -4.01
N GLU A 65 -14.18 -1.95 -4.51
CA GLU A 65 -14.07 -0.86 -5.47
C GLU A 65 -13.59 0.43 -4.80
N TRP A 66 -14.04 0.70 -3.56
CA TRP A 66 -13.48 1.77 -2.73
C TRP A 66 -11.98 1.58 -2.51
N GLY A 67 -11.54 0.35 -2.27
CA GLY A 67 -10.11 0.06 -2.15
C GLY A 67 -9.30 0.30 -3.41
N ARG A 68 -9.87 -0.02 -4.57
CA ARG A 68 -9.24 0.31 -5.85
C ARG A 68 -9.21 1.81 -6.09
N ALA A 69 -10.28 2.53 -5.77
CA ALA A 69 -10.34 3.98 -5.87
C ALA A 69 -9.30 4.65 -4.97
N ALA A 70 -9.09 4.14 -3.75
CA ALA A 70 -8.05 4.63 -2.85
C ALA A 70 -6.63 4.36 -3.40
N LEU A 71 -6.39 3.21 -4.04
CA LEU A 71 -5.11 2.94 -4.72
C LEU A 71 -4.84 3.88 -5.90
N VAL A 72 -5.88 4.25 -6.66
CA VAL A 72 -5.79 5.24 -7.74
C VAL A 72 -5.50 6.63 -7.17
N TRP A 73 -6.24 7.04 -6.14
CA TRP A 73 -6.02 8.30 -5.42
C TRP A 73 -4.58 8.41 -4.88
N ALA A 74 -4.05 7.33 -4.31
CA ALA A 74 -2.70 7.31 -3.77
C ALA A 74 -1.60 7.48 -4.83
N ASN A 75 -1.92 7.31 -6.12
CA ASN A 75 -1.01 7.48 -7.25
C ASN A 75 0.38 6.84 -7.00
N LEU A 76 0.39 5.54 -6.71
CA LEU A 76 1.60 4.86 -6.27
C LEU A 76 2.68 4.79 -7.36
N HIS A 77 3.85 5.33 -7.05
CA HIS A 77 5.08 5.10 -7.81
C HIS A 77 5.88 3.96 -7.16
N VAL A 78 6.24 2.95 -7.94
CA VAL A 78 6.89 1.73 -7.43
C VAL A 78 8.34 1.66 -7.90
N CYS A 79 9.26 1.59 -6.94
CA CYS A 79 10.67 1.29 -7.17
C CYS A 79 11.03 -0.04 -6.51
N TRP A 80 11.91 -0.82 -7.13
CA TRP A 80 12.38 -2.09 -6.58
C TRP A 80 13.84 -2.36 -6.96
N ALA A 81 14.50 -3.17 -6.15
CA ALA A 81 15.83 -3.69 -6.41
C ALA A 81 15.85 -5.20 -6.18
N LEU A 82 16.68 -5.91 -6.94
CA LEU A 82 17.00 -7.31 -6.68
C LEU A 82 18.22 -7.35 -5.75
N THR A 83 18.24 -8.30 -4.83
CA THR A 83 19.38 -8.59 -3.94
C THR A 83 19.68 -10.08 -4.01
N ASP A 84 20.91 -10.46 -3.67
CA ASP A 84 21.36 -11.85 -3.85
C ASP A 84 20.71 -12.77 -2.83
N ASP A 85 20.49 -12.27 -1.61
CA ASP A 85 19.85 -13.03 -0.55
C ASP A 85 18.92 -12.17 0.33
N ARG A 86 18.33 -12.83 1.34
CA ARG A 86 17.41 -12.23 2.31
C ARG A 86 18.12 -11.27 3.26
N VAL A 87 19.39 -11.53 3.61
CA VAL A 87 20.16 -10.71 4.53
C VAL A 87 20.43 -9.35 3.88
N GLU A 88 20.83 -9.34 2.62
CA GLU A 88 21.00 -8.14 1.82
C GLU A 88 19.68 -7.38 1.65
N ALA A 89 18.56 -8.08 1.39
CA ALA A 89 17.26 -7.45 1.26
C ALA A 89 16.85 -6.70 2.54
N LEU A 90 17.03 -7.31 3.71
CA LEU A 90 16.76 -6.69 5.01
C LEU A 90 17.75 -5.56 5.33
N SER A 91 19.00 -5.68 4.90
CA SER A 91 20.00 -4.61 5.01
C SER A 91 19.60 -3.39 4.16
N LEU A 92 19.16 -3.62 2.92
CA LEU A 92 18.66 -2.56 2.04
C LEU A 92 17.41 -1.89 2.62
N GLU A 93 16.43 -2.67 3.10
CA GLU A 93 15.23 -2.12 3.74
C GLU A 93 15.56 -1.20 4.91
N ARG A 94 16.46 -1.62 5.81
CA ARG A 94 16.91 -0.77 6.93
C ARG A 94 17.58 0.51 6.47
N ARG A 95 18.44 0.46 5.45
CA ARG A 95 19.09 1.66 4.88
C ARG A 95 18.08 2.62 4.27
N VAL A 96 17.08 2.10 3.55
CA VAL A 96 16.02 2.93 2.97
C VAL A 96 15.19 3.58 4.07
N LEU A 97 14.76 2.82 5.08
CA LEU A 97 14.00 3.36 6.22
C LEU A 97 14.77 4.41 7.05
N ALA A 98 16.10 4.37 7.03
CA ALA A 98 16.96 5.35 7.70
C ALA A 98 17.09 6.69 6.95
N VAL A 99 16.54 6.82 5.73
CA VAL A 99 16.57 8.08 4.98
C VAL A 99 15.73 9.13 5.71
N GLN A 100 16.39 10.19 6.16
CA GLN A 100 15.75 11.31 6.85
C GLN A 100 14.90 12.16 5.90
N GLY A 101 13.84 12.77 6.43
CA GLY A 101 12.93 13.64 5.66
C GLY A 101 11.88 12.89 4.81
N ALA A 102 11.89 11.56 4.82
CA ALA A 102 10.87 10.75 4.16
C ALA A 102 9.63 10.58 5.05
N GLU A 103 8.44 10.81 4.48
CA GLU A 103 7.17 10.49 5.13
C GLU A 103 6.80 9.02 4.92
N TRP A 104 7.17 8.16 5.87
CA TRP A 104 6.95 6.72 5.76
C TRP A 104 5.48 6.31 5.95
N TRP A 105 5.03 5.36 5.13
CA TRP A 105 3.72 4.71 5.19
C TRP A 105 3.75 3.33 5.83
N ASN A 106 4.95 2.80 6.07
CA ASN A 106 5.12 1.62 6.90
C ASN A 106 4.45 1.85 8.25
N ARG A 107 3.50 1.01 8.63
CA ARG A 107 3.13 0.93 10.04
C ARG A 107 4.35 0.38 10.77
N ALA A 108 4.94 1.18 11.65
CA ALA A 108 5.85 0.63 12.64
C ALA A 108 5.07 -0.48 13.33
N GLY A 109 5.54 -1.73 13.25
CA GLY A 109 4.94 -2.80 14.02
C GLY A 109 4.94 -2.33 15.47
N HIS A 110 3.76 -1.98 16.00
CA HIS A 110 3.58 -1.81 17.43
C HIS A 110 3.64 -3.22 18.03
N GLY A 111 4.84 -3.80 18.01
CA GLY A 111 5.25 -4.88 18.88
C GLY A 111 5.99 -4.23 20.03
N GLY A 112 5.26 -3.92 21.09
CA GLY A 112 5.79 -3.26 22.28
C GLY A 112 4.68 -2.86 23.24
N HIS A 113 3.99 -3.84 23.82
CA HIS A 113 3.90 -4.14 25.26
C HIS A 113 2.88 -5.25 25.49
#